data_AF-A0A926RTH2-F1
#
_entry.id   AF-A0A926RTH2-F1
#
_cell.length_a   1.000
_cell.length_b   1.000
_cell.length_c   1.000
_cell.angle_alpha   90.00
_cell.angle_beta   90.00
_cell.angle_gamma   90.00
#
_symmetry.space_group_name_H-M   'P 1'
#
loop_
_entity.id
_entity.type
_entity.pdbx_description
1 polymer ?
#
loop_
_entity_poly.entity_id
_entity_poly.type
_entity_poly.pdbx_seq_one_letter_code
_entity_poly.pdbx_strand_id
1 'polypeptide(L)'
;MFIYLGITFILMGLLFIDKGLKYESIRTLFLLMGAFFILLGTLFVFLSPFLKLIRVIKRSTILLHNKTIQAQVTGVSIDYRIKLKGAGEWNTSTGQSPYRIHAKWTHPHNNRTYTFYSGSIWTDPSSLLPSHVDVKINPLNPNWYQMNCNFLHRSALKTPSVGGLGGIFPFLMAWGMLIYMYIKM
;
A
#
# COMPACT_ATOMS: atom_id res chain seq x y z
N MET A 1 -1.74 -8.99 -12.22
CA MET A 1 -0.30 -9.35 -12.35
C MET A 1 -0.09 -10.83 -12.10
N PHE A 2 -0.35 -11.35 -10.88
CA PHE A 2 -0.10 -12.77 -10.55
C PHE A 2 -0.88 -13.78 -11.40
N ILE A 3 -2.15 -13.49 -11.78
CA ILE A 3 -2.92 -14.39 -12.67
C ILE A 3 -2.25 -14.51 -14.05
N TYR A 4 -1.88 -13.38 -14.66
CA TYR A 4 -1.16 -13.38 -15.95
C TYR A 4 0.18 -14.12 -15.85
N LEU A 5 0.91 -13.92 -14.75
CA LEU A 5 2.13 -14.67 -14.48
C LEU A 5 1.84 -16.17 -14.43
N GLY A 6 0.83 -16.60 -13.68
CA GLY A 6 0.44 -18.00 -13.60
C GLY A 6 0.08 -18.61 -14.96
N ILE A 7 -0.66 -17.88 -15.80
CA ILE A 7 -0.98 -18.30 -17.18
C ILE A 7 0.29 -18.50 -18.00
N THR A 8 1.27 -17.58 -17.92
CA THR A 8 2.54 -17.75 -18.65
C THR A 8 3.31 -18.99 -18.22
N PHE A 9 3.36 -19.28 -16.91
CA PHE A 9 4.00 -20.49 -16.40
C PHE A 9 3.29 -21.78 -16.88
N ILE A 10 1.95 -21.77 -16.95
CA ILE A 10 1.19 -22.90 -17.49
C ILE A 10 1.50 -23.11 -18.97
N LEU A 11 1.42 -22.05 -19.79
CA LEU A 11 1.74 -22.13 -21.22
C LEU A 11 3.16 -22.67 -21.46
N MET A 12 4.12 -22.25 -20.65
CA MET A 12 5.49 -22.78 -20.70
C MET A 12 5.53 -24.27 -20.36
N GLY A 13 4.83 -24.71 -19.32
CA GLY A 13 4.71 -26.14 -19.00
C GLY A 13 4.12 -26.96 -20.15
N LEU A 14 3.11 -26.42 -20.85
CA LEU A 14 2.51 -27.08 -22.01
C LEU A 14 3.49 -27.27 -23.17
N LEU A 15 4.43 -26.34 -23.41
CA LEU A 15 5.46 -26.48 -24.46
C LEU A 15 6.41 -27.67 -24.25
N PHE A 16 6.51 -28.20 -23.04
CA PHE A 16 7.36 -29.34 -22.71
C PHE A 16 6.63 -30.70 -22.78
N ILE A 17 5.33 -30.74 -23.12
CA ILE A 17 4.56 -31.99 -23.20
C ILE A 17 5.16 -32.94 -24.26
N ASP A 18 5.52 -32.42 -25.43
CA ASP A 18 5.95 -33.23 -26.57
C ASP A 18 7.44 -33.59 -26.55
N LYS A 19 8.22 -33.09 -25.58
CA LYS A 19 9.68 -33.26 -25.52
C LYS A 19 10.12 -34.52 -24.75
N GLY A 20 9.18 -35.35 -24.28
CA GLY A 20 9.44 -36.67 -23.69
C GLY A 20 9.91 -36.65 -22.22
N LEU A 21 10.16 -37.85 -21.67
CA LEU A 21 10.36 -38.09 -20.23
C LEU A 21 11.52 -37.31 -19.59
N LYS A 22 12.52 -36.90 -20.39
CA LYS A 22 13.68 -36.13 -19.93
C LYS A 22 13.30 -34.78 -19.32
N TYR A 23 12.14 -34.22 -19.70
CA TYR A 23 11.70 -32.89 -19.27
C TYR A 23 10.47 -32.91 -18.36
N GLU A 24 10.09 -34.08 -17.85
CA GLU A 24 8.98 -34.26 -16.92
C GLU A 24 9.10 -33.39 -15.67
N SER A 25 10.28 -33.33 -15.06
CA SER A 25 10.54 -32.50 -13.88
C SER A 25 10.39 -31.00 -14.19
N ILE A 26 10.80 -30.57 -15.38
CA ILE A 26 10.71 -29.18 -15.81
C ILE A 26 9.25 -28.82 -16.08
N ARG A 27 8.53 -29.67 -16.81
CA ARG A 27 7.10 -29.53 -17.09
C ARG A 27 6.28 -29.41 -15.80
N THR A 28 6.47 -30.35 -14.88
CA THR A 28 5.74 -30.39 -13.60
C THR A 28 6.02 -29.15 -12.75
N LEU A 29 7.28 -28.68 -12.70
CA LEU A 29 7.64 -27.45 -12.00
C LEU A 29 6.92 -26.23 -12.57
N PHE A 30 6.90 -26.05 -13.90
CA PHE A 30 6.22 -24.93 -14.55
C PHE A 30 4.70 -24.95 -14.30
N LEU A 31 4.06 -26.11 -14.41
CA LEU A 31 2.63 -26.26 -14.16
C LEU A 31 2.26 -25.97 -12.70
N LEU A 32 3.04 -26.48 -11.73
CA LEU A 32 2.83 -26.23 -10.31
C LEU A 32 3.01 -24.75 -9.96
N MET A 33 4.07 -24.12 -10.48
CA MET A 33 4.31 -22.69 -10.28
C MET A 33 3.20 -21.83 -10.87
N GLY A 34 2.69 -22.22 -12.04
CA GLY A 34 1.56 -21.57 -12.69
C GLY A 34 0.28 -21.64 -11.86
N ALA A 35 -0.08 -22.84 -11.38
CA ALA A 35 -1.23 -23.04 -10.50
C ALA A 35 -1.12 -22.23 -9.20
N PHE A 36 0.07 -22.22 -8.58
CA PHE A 36 0.35 -21.43 -7.38
C PHE A 36 0.10 -19.94 -7.61
N PHE A 37 0.60 -19.37 -8.70
CA PHE A 37 0.40 -17.94 -9.00
C PHE A 37 -1.04 -17.57 -9.35
N ILE A 38 -1.80 -18.46 -9.98
CA ILE A 38 -3.24 -18.25 -10.20
C ILE A 38 -3.97 -18.21 -8.87
N LEU A 39 -3.72 -19.17 -7.97
CA LEU A 39 -4.35 -19.22 -6.65
C LEU A 39 -4.01 -17.98 -5.81
N LEU A 40 -2.75 -17.57 -5.82
CA LEU A 40 -2.33 -16.33 -5.16
C LEU A 40 -3.04 -15.11 -5.77
N GLY A 41 -3.12 -15.05 -7.10
CA GLY A 41 -3.79 -13.97 -7.83
C GLY A 41 -5.28 -13.86 -7.51
N THR A 42 -6.01 -14.97 -7.47
CA THR A 42 -7.43 -14.99 -7.10
C THR A 42 -7.65 -14.56 -5.66
N LEU A 43 -6.81 -15.02 -4.72
CA LEU A 43 -6.86 -14.59 -3.32
C LEU A 43 -6.78 -13.06 -3.19
N PHE A 44 -5.86 -12.40 -3.91
CA PHE A 44 -5.73 -10.95 -3.89
C PHE A 44 -6.95 -10.22 -4.48
N VAL A 45 -7.58 -10.78 -5.52
CA VAL A 45 -8.80 -10.22 -6.11
C VAL A 45 -9.92 -10.17 -5.07
N PHE A 46 -10.11 -11.26 -4.31
CA PHE A 46 -11.15 -11.36 -3.27
C PHE A 46 -10.81 -10.63 -1.97
N LEU A 47 -9.53 -10.51 -1.61
CA LEU A 47 -9.11 -9.78 -0.41
C LEU A 47 -9.27 -8.25 -0.58
N SER A 48 -9.14 -7.76 -1.82
CA SER A 48 -9.23 -6.32 -2.11
C SER A 48 -10.61 -5.67 -1.81
N PRO A 49 -11.78 -6.23 -2.17
CA PRO A 49 -13.08 -5.68 -1.80
C PRO A 49 -13.33 -5.77 -0.29
N PHE A 50 -12.85 -6.82 0.38
CA PHE A 50 -13.00 -6.97 1.82
C PHE A 50 -12.31 -5.85 2.59
N LEU A 51 -11.07 -5.51 2.24
CA LEU A 51 -10.35 -4.37 2.82
C LEU A 51 -11.02 -3.03 2.52
N LYS A 52 -11.65 -2.86 1.34
CA LYS A 52 -12.43 -1.66 1.02
C LYS A 52 -13.69 -1.56 1.88
N LEU A 53 -14.40 -2.66 2.08
CA LEU A 53 -15.62 -2.73 2.90
C LEU A 53 -15.34 -2.30 4.35
N ILE A 54 -14.26 -2.81 4.96
CA ILE A 54 -13.83 -2.41 6.31
C ILE A 54 -13.61 -0.89 6.40
N ARG A 55 -12.98 -0.28 5.38
CA ARG A 55 -12.78 1.18 5.34
C ARG A 55 -14.10 1.94 5.23
N VAL A 56 -15.06 1.44 4.46
CA VAL A 56 -16.38 2.06 4.30
C VAL A 56 -17.15 2.04 5.61
N ILE A 57 -17.19 0.89 6.30
CA ILE A 57 -17.85 0.75 7.60
C ILE A 57 -17.22 1.69 8.63
N LYS A 58 -15.89 1.73 8.71
CA LYS A 58 -15.20 2.66 9.61
C LYS A 58 -15.56 4.12 9.34
N ARG A 59 -15.66 4.51 8.06
CA ARG A 59 -16.06 5.87 7.67
C ARG A 59 -17.50 6.18 8.07
N SER A 60 -18.45 5.26 7.85
CA SER A 60 -19.85 5.50 8.19
C SER A 60 -20.07 5.63 9.70
N THR A 61 -19.38 4.84 10.53
CA THR A 61 -19.50 4.96 11.99
C THR A 61 -18.96 6.30 12.51
N ILE A 62 -17.88 6.82 11.93
CA ILE A 62 -17.38 8.16 12.25
C ILE A 62 -18.40 9.23 11.83
N LEU A 63 -19.13 9.05 10.72
CA LEU A 63 -20.11 10.03 10.26
C LEU A 63 -21.37 10.10 11.14
N LEU A 64 -21.81 8.96 11.69
CA LEU A 64 -23.06 8.86 12.45
C LEU A 64 -22.95 9.39 13.88
N HIS A 65 -21.79 9.23 14.53
CA HIS A 65 -21.60 9.58 15.94
C HIS A 65 -20.47 10.60 16.14
N ASN A 66 -20.07 11.39 15.14
CA ASN A 66 -18.94 12.30 15.35
C ASN A 66 -19.24 13.40 16.37
N LYS A 67 -18.23 13.67 17.20
CA LYS A 67 -18.05 14.96 17.85
C LYS A 67 -16.81 15.61 17.26
N THR A 68 -16.92 16.87 16.87
CA THR A 68 -15.74 17.66 16.47
C THR A 68 -15.10 18.22 17.73
N ILE A 69 -13.78 18.04 17.86
CA ILE A 69 -12.97 18.62 18.92
C ILE A 69 -11.83 19.44 18.32
N GLN A 70 -11.40 20.47 19.03
CA GLN A 70 -10.19 21.23 18.70
C GLN A 70 -9.01 20.58 19.40
N ALA A 71 -8.10 19.97 18.63
CA ALA A 71 -6.87 19.40 19.15
C ALA A 71 -5.71 20.37 18.87
N GLN A 72 -4.84 20.57 19.86
CA GLN A 72 -3.65 21.39 19.73
C GLN A 72 -2.60 20.66 18.90
N VAL A 73 -2.07 21.30 17.86
CA VAL A 73 -1.02 20.72 17.03
C VAL A 73 0.29 20.75 17.80
N THR A 74 0.94 19.59 17.94
CA THR A 74 2.23 19.46 18.64
C THR A 74 3.42 19.47 17.71
N GLY A 75 3.22 19.13 16.42
CA GLY A 75 4.29 19.12 15.43
C GLY A 75 4.07 18.09 14.34
N VAL A 76 5.13 17.82 13.57
CA VAL A 76 5.15 16.91 12.43
C VAL A 76 6.27 15.91 12.62
N SER A 77 6.04 14.65 12.26
CA SER A 77 7.11 13.67 12.11
C SER A 77 7.01 12.92 10.80
N ILE A 78 8.12 12.34 10.38
CA ILE A 78 8.17 11.42 9.24
C ILE A 78 7.73 10.02 9.72
N ASP A 79 6.88 9.35 8.96
CA ASP A 79 6.47 7.97 9.20
C ASP A 79 7.36 7.00 8.42
N TYR A 80 8.46 6.59 9.05
CA TYR A 80 9.43 5.67 8.47
C TYR A 80 8.90 4.24 8.25
N ARG A 81 7.69 3.91 8.72
CA ARG A 81 7.07 2.60 8.47
C ARG A 81 6.66 2.43 7.01
N ILE A 82 6.46 3.54 6.30
CA ILE A 82 6.10 3.56 4.89
C ILE A 82 7.29 4.11 4.12
N LYS A 83 7.86 3.30 3.22
CA LYS A 83 8.96 3.72 2.34
C LYS A 83 8.65 3.35 0.90
N LEU A 84 8.45 4.36 0.05
CA LEU A 84 8.23 4.18 -1.38
C LEU A 84 9.57 4.12 -2.12
N LYS A 85 10.03 2.92 -2.44
CA LYS A 85 11.26 2.68 -3.21
C LYS A 85 11.05 3.05 -4.69
N GLY A 86 11.92 3.86 -5.28
CA GLY A 86 11.87 4.23 -6.70
C GLY A 86 11.25 5.61 -7.01
N ALA A 87 10.84 6.36 -5.99
CA ALA A 87 10.66 7.80 -6.06
C ALA A 87 11.95 8.45 -5.50
N GLY A 88 12.68 9.21 -6.31
CA GLY A 88 13.86 9.97 -5.86
C GLY A 88 13.52 11.02 -4.78
N GLU A 89 14.54 11.51 -4.06
CA GLU A 89 14.51 12.28 -2.79
C GLU A 89 13.44 13.40 -2.65
N TRP A 90 12.79 13.62 -1.48
CA TRP A 90 13.33 13.78 -0.10
C TRP A 90 13.35 12.54 0.86
N ASN A 91 14.39 12.49 1.72
CA ASN A 91 14.86 11.47 2.68
C ASN A 91 15.65 10.25 2.13
N THR A 92 16.67 10.57 1.33
CA THR A 92 17.87 9.85 0.84
C THR A 92 17.89 8.37 0.40
N SER A 93 18.51 8.22 -0.78
CA SER A 93 18.97 7.10 -1.62
C SER A 93 18.12 5.84 -1.86
N THR A 94 17.07 5.53 -1.09
CA THR A 94 16.25 4.32 -1.39
C THR A 94 14.73 4.48 -1.30
N GLY A 95 14.19 5.70 -1.11
CA GLY A 95 12.74 5.94 -1.20
C GLY A 95 12.16 6.95 -0.23
N GLN A 96 10.97 7.45 -0.57
CA GLN A 96 10.29 8.55 0.13
C GLN A 96 9.35 8.03 1.24
N SER A 97 9.33 8.73 2.38
CA SER A 97 8.42 8.47 3.50
C SER A 97 7.48 9.66 3.72
N PRO A 98 6.20 9.43 4.06
CA PRO A 98 5.26 10.51 4.29
C PRO A 98 5.46 11.15 5.67
N TYR A 99 5.13 12.43 5.77
CA TYR A 99 4.93 13.19 6.99
C TYR A 99 3.57 12.86 7.62
N ARG A 100 3.49 13.04 8.94
CA ARG A 100 2.27 12.96 9.74
C ARG A 100 2.25 14.08 10.77
N ILE A 101 1.10 14.73 10.88
CA ILE A 101 0.83 15.76 11.88
C ILE A 101 0.38 15.07 13.16
N HIS A 102 0.92 15.54 14.28
CA HIS A 102 0.54 15.13 15.62
C HIS A 102 -0.28 16.23 16.27
N ALA A 103 -1.43 15.87 16.81
CA ALA A 103 -2.23 16.77 17.61
C ALA A 103 -2.61 16.10 18.93
N LYS A 104 -2.70 16.88 20.00
CA LYS A 104 -3.10 16.42 21.32
C LYS A 104 -4.38 17.11 21.75
N TRP A 105 -5.23 16.37 22.44
CA TRP A 105 -6.43 16.91 23.06
C TRP A 105 -6.60 16.33 24.45
N THR A 106 -6.78 17.21 25.43
CA THR A 106 -7.06 16.81 26.81
C THR A 106 -8.56 16.87 27.04
N HIS A 107 -9.14 15.74 27.43
CA HIS A 107 -10.56 15.65 27.66
C HIS A 107 -10.95 16.40 28.94
N PRO A 108 -11.94 17.31 28.89
CA PRO A 108 -12.19 18.30 29.94
C PRO A 108 -12.60 17.70 31.29
N HIS A 109 -13.31 16.57 31.30
CA HIS A 109 -13.84 15.98 32.54
C HIS A 109 -12.95 14.93 33.21
N ASN A 110 -12.04 14.28 32.48
CA ASN A 110 -11.26 13.14 33.02
C ASN A 110 -9.75 13.36 32.90
N ASN A 111 -9.33 14.52 32.39
CA ASN A 111 -7.94 14.93 32.20
C ASN A 111 -7.08 13.95 31.37
N ARG A 112 -7.72 13.06 30.58
CA ARG A 112 -7.00 12.13 29.70
C ARG A 112 -6.58 12.86 28.44
N THR A 113 -5.28 12.77 28.12
CA THR A 113 -4.72 13.32 26.88
C THR A 113 -4.74 12.26 25.78
N TYR A 114 -5.43 12.56 24.69
CA TYR A 114 -5.46 11.75 23.48
C TYR A 114 -4.48 12.33 22.47
N THR A 115 -3.72 11.47 21.80
CA THR A 115 -2.83 11.86 20.70
C THR A 115 -3.41 11.35 19.39
N PHE A 116 -3.59 12.26 18.43
CA PHE A 116 -4.14 12.00 17.12
C PHE A 116 -3.07 12.20 16.05
N TYR A 117 -3.14 11.36 15.02
CA TYR A 117 -2.21 11.37 13.90
C TYR A 117 -2.96 11.61 12.60
N SER A 118 -2.47 12.50 11.75
CA SER A 118 -3.02 12.66 10.40
C SER A 118 -2.83 11.40 9.55
N GLY A 119 -3.49 11.39 8.38
CA GLY A 119 -3.12 10.51 7.28
C GLY A 119 -1.72 10.85 6.72
N SER A 120 -1.26 10.05 5.76
CA SER A 120 0.02 10.25 5.09
C SER A 120 0.03 11.54 4.26
N ILE A 121 1.03 12.39 4.48
CA ILE A 121 1.26 13.63 3.75
C ILE A 121 2.63 13.52 3.07
N TRP A 122 2.71 13.76 1.77
CA TRP A 122 3.91 13.53 0.95
C TRP A 122 4.73 14.79 0.69
N THR A 123 4.23 15.94 1.12
CA THR A 123 4.93 17.23 1.12
C THR A 123 5.06 17.70 2.56
N ASP A 124 6.18 18.30 2.92
CA ASP A 124 6.39 18.82 4.28
C ASP A 124 5.30 19.86 4.64
N PRO A 125 4.42 19.58 5.63
CA PRO A 125 3.35 20.49 6.02
C PRO A 125 3.80 21.53 7.06
N SER A 126 5.06 21.50 7.52
CA SER A 126 5.53 22.25 8.70
C SER A 126 5.28 23.76 8.64
N SER A 127 5.35 24.37 7.46
CA SER A 127 5.10 25.80 7.25
C SER A 127 3.63 26.21 7.23
N LEU A 128 2.71 25.24 7.10
CA LEU A 128 1.28 25.46 6.92
C LEU A 128 0.46 24.98 8.13
N LEU A 129 1.11 24.66 9.24
CA LEU A 129 0.43 24.11 10.41
C LEU A 129 -0.35 25.19 11.16
N PRO A 130 -1.67 25.00 11.39
CA PRO A 130 -2.40 25.81 12.34
C PRO A 130 -2.04 25.42 13.79
N SER A 131 -2.34 26.29 14.74
CA SER A 131 -2.16 26.00 16.18
C SER A 131 -3.13 24.91 16.69
N HIS A 132 -4.33 24.88 16.12
CA HIS A 132 -5.39 23.92 16.44
C HIS A 132 -5.94 23.30 15.17
N VAL A 133 -6.35 22.04 15.27
CA VAL A 133 -6.96 21.31 14.16
C VAL A 133 -8.25 20.62 14.61
N ASP A 134 -9.27 20.69 13.76
CA ASP A 134 -10.50 19.94 13.96
C ASP A 134 -10.23 18.44 13.85
N VAL A 135 -10.58 17.69 14.87
CA VAL A 135 -10.58 16.23 14.83
C VAL A 135 -12.01 15.76 15.06
N LYS A 136 -12.55 15.03 14.09
CA LYS A 136 -13.82 14.31 14.25
C LYS A 136 -13.53 13.01 14.95
N ILE A 137 -14.01 12.84 16.17
CA ILE A 137 -13.84 11.63 16.97
C ILE A 137 -15.17 10.89 17.11
N ASN A 138 -15.13 9.56 17.14
CA ASN A 138 -16.24 8.76 17.61
C ASN A 138 -16.18 8.69 19.16
N PRO A 139 -17.19 9.19 19.90
CA PRO A 139 -17.20 9.19 21.37
C PRO A 139 -17.26 7.78 21.96
N LEU A 140 -17.82 6.81 21.23
CA LEU A 140 -17.86 5.40 21.65
C LEU A 140 -16.50 4.71 21.47
N ASN A 141 -15.67 5.19 20.53
CA ASN A 141 -14.34 4.66 20.28
C ASN A 141 -13.38 5.76 19.81
N PRO A 142 -12.61 6.40 20.72
CA PRO A 142 -11.70 7.50 20.40
C PRO A 142 -10.57 7.14 19.42
N ASN A 143 -10.29 5.84 19.22
CA ASN A 143 -9.32 5.39 18.21
C ASN A 143 -9.85 5.53 16.77
N TRP A 144 -11.16 5.73 16.61
CA TRP A 144 -11.78 6.00 15.32
C TRP A 144 -12.01 7.50 15.19
N TYR A 145 -11.06 8.14 14.54
CA TYR A 145 -11.06 9.58 14.34
C TYR A 145 -10.63 9.94 12.91
N GLN A 146 -10.93 11.18 12.55
CA GLN A 146 -10.49 11.80 11.32
C GLN A 146 -10.05 13.23 11.61
N MET A 147 -8.76 13.50 11.41
CA MET A 147 -8.19 14.85 11.49
C MET A 147 -8.49 15.62 10.20
N ASN A 148 -8.96 16.85 10.33
CA ASN A 148 -9.18 17.76 9.21
C ASN A 148 -7.82 18.26 8.69
N CYS A 149 -7.48 17.93 7.46
CA CYS A 149 -6.23 18.39 6.81
C CYS A 149 -6.52 19.29 5.60
N ASN A 150 -7.72 19.90 5.53
CA ASN A 150 -8.14 20.71 4.37
C ASN A 150 -7.35 22.01 4.18
N PHE A 151 -6.59 22.42 5.20
CA PHE A 151 -5.64 23.54 5.10
C PHE A 151 -4.40 23.20 4.24
N LEU A 152 -4.14 21.92 3.99
CA LEU A 152 -3.07 21.48 3.08
C LEU A 152 -3.57 21.39 1.64
N HIS A 153 -2.66 21.65 0.69
CA HIS A 153 -2.96 21.49 -0.72
C HIS A 153 -3.23 20.01 -1.07
N ARG A 154 -4.19 19.72 -1.96
CA ARG A 154 -4.56 18.33 -2.31
C ARG A 154 -3.39 17.52 -2.87
N SER A 155 -2.43 18.18 -3.52
CA SER A 155 -1.20 17.53 -4.02
C SER A 155 -0.36 16.94 -2.90
N ALA A 156 -0.33 17.57 -1.72
CA ALA A 156 0.42 17.08 -0.56
C ALA A 156 -0.15 15.77 0.00
N LEU A 157 -1.43 15.47 -0.26
CA LEU A 157 -2.09 14.24 0.21
C LEU A 157 -1.98 13.10 -0.81
N LYS A 158 -1.56 13.39 -2.05
CA LYS A 158 -1.49 12.40 -3.12
C LYS A 158 -0.19 11.61 -3.00
N THR A 159 -0.29 10.29 -3.00
CA THR A 159 0.89 9.41 -3.05
C THR A 159 1.69 9.66 -4.33
N PRO A 160 3.02 9.83 -4.24
CA PRO A 160 3.85 10.04 -5.42
C PRO A 160 3.77 8.82 -6.34
N SER A 161 3.80 9.08 -7.65
CA SER A 161 3.84 8.01 -8.65
C SER A 161 5.23 7.39 -8.63
N VAL A 162 5.29 6.06 -8.53
CA VAL A 162 6.54 5.30 -8.55
C VAL A 162 6.63 4.61 -9.90
N GLY A 163 7.72 4.83 -10.64
CA GLY A 163 7.92 4.25 -11.97
C GLY A 163 7.90 2.72 -11.93
N GLY A 164 6.94 2.10 -12.63
CA GLY A 164 6.65 0.66 -12.53
C GLY A 164 7.58 -0.27 -13.31
N LEU A 165 8.61 0.25 -14.00
CA LEU A 165 9.46 -0.54 -14.90
C LEU A 165 10.41 -1.50 -14.19
N GLY A 166 10.80 -1.21 -12.94
CA GLY A 166 11.70 -2.07 -12.16
C GLY A 166 11.14 -3.47 -11.89
N GLY A 167 9.80 -3.63 -11.95
CA GLY A 167 9.15 -4.92 -11.75
C GLY A 167 9.25 -5.86 -12.95
N ILE A 168 9.48 -5.38 -14.18
CA ILE A 168 9.36 -6.18 -15.41
C ILE A 168 10.71 -6.77 -15.84
N PHE A 169 11.82 -6.13 -15.49
CA PHE A 169 13.16 -6.50 -15.93
C PHE A 169 13.59 -7.95 -15.60
N PRO A 170 13.36 -8.47 -14.38
CA PRO A 170 13.67 -9.87 -14.06
C PRO A 170 12.89 -10.86 -14.93
N PHE A 171 11.68 -10.49 -15.35
CA PHE A 171 10.83 -11.33 -16.19
C PHE A 171 11.34 -11.36 -17.63
N LEU A 172 11.79 -10.23 -18.18
CA LEU A 172 12.42 -10.21 -19.51
C LEU A 172 13.69 -11.06 -19.56
N MET A 173 14.52 -11.00 -18.51
CA MET A 173 15.70 -11.86 -18.37
C MET A 173 15.33 -13.35 -18.28
N ALA A 174 14.34 -13.70 -17.47
CA ALA A 174 13.85 -15.07 -17.37
C ALA A 174 13.28 -15.58 -18.71
N TRP A 175 12.50 -14.76 -19.42
CA TRP A 175 11.99 -15.09 -20.76
C TRP A 175 13.13 -15.31 -21.77
N GLY A 176 14.12 -14.42 -21.81
CA GLY A 176 15.27 -14.53 -22.70
C GLY A 176 16.10 -15.80 -22.44
N MET A 177 16.38 -16.10 -21.17
CA MET A 177 17.13 -17.30 -20.79
C MET A 177 16.36 -18.60 -21.11
N LEU A 178 15.04 -18.60 -20.93
CA LEU A 178 14.20 -19.77 -21.23
C LEU A 178 13.99 -20.00 -22.73
N ILE A 179 13.83 -18.93 -23.53
CA ILE A 179 13.84 -19.03 -25.00
C ILE A 179 15.18 -19.60 -25.48
N TYR A 180 16.29 -19.11 -24.92
CA TYR A 180 17.62 -19.63 -25.23
C TYR A 180 17.75 -21.12 -24.91
N MET A 181 17.27 -21.55 -23.73
CA MET A 181 17.25 -22.96 -23.37
C MET A 181 16.40 -23.79 -24.34
N TYR A 182 15.19 -23.33 -24.68
CA TYR A 182 14.29 -24.05 -25.59
C TYR A 182 14.88 -24.22 -27.00
N ILE A 183 15.53 -23.20 -27.54
CA ILE A 183 16.17 -23.26 -28.88
C ILE A 183 17.36 -24.23 -28.89
N LYS A 184 18.09 -24.34 -27.77
CA LYS A 184 19.28 -25.19 -27.64
C LYS A 184 18.97 -26.66 -27.34
N MET A 185 17.70 -27.02 -27.12
CA MET A 185 17.21 -28.35 -26.69
C MET A 185 16.52 -29.15 -27.79
#